data_AF-A0AAE8KCK4-F1
#
_entry.id   AF-A0AAE8KCK4-F1
#
_cell.length_a   1.000
_cell.length_b   1.000
_cell.length_c   1.000
_cell.angle_alpha   90.00
_cell.angle_beta   90.00
_cell.angle_gamma   90.00
#
_symmetry.space_group_name_H-M   'P 1'
#
loop_
_entity.id
_entity.type
_entity.pdbx_description
1 polymer ?
#
loop_
_entity_poly.entity_id
_entity_poly.type
_entity_poly.pdbx_seq_one_letter_code
_entity_poly.pdbx_strand_id
1 'polypeptide(L)'
;MKKVLLILGALLLGIVLVIGGCKVQEKSQKEQMLEIVKSDEAKKVLDRTIKNLEPDAFTSNGVIQSYEIDEKSVKHNPMGGIMVRIYINNKKNLYISNTFSKNSSGKLTISGSGLSSDLTKLLEKEEKMKSKNYTEEERMNIAKEEYTSYVVGQKLTINEGTVTIGTVVDVIDQPDNGLHMTVIRSQTFILPYKISNSAYFIV
;
A
#
# COMPACT_ATOMS: atom_id res chain seq x y z
N MET A 1 2.97 7.58 46.45
CA MET A 1 2.04 6.60 45.81
C MET A 1 0.57 7.06 45.81
N LYS A 2 0.00 7.55 46.93
CA LYS A 2 -1.41 8.02 46.97
C LYS A 2 -1.75 9.20 46.03
N LYS A 3 -0.79 10.12 45.82
CA LYS A 3 -0.99 11.30 44.94
C LYS A 3 -0.98 10.95 43.43
N VAL A 4 -0.29 9.90 43.02
CA VAL A 4 -0.22 9.47 41.61
C VAL A 4 -1.47 8.69 41.21
N LEU A 5 -2.05 7.90 42.13
CA LEU A 5 -3.32 7.20 41.91
C LEU A 5 -4.51 8.17 41.78
N LEU A 6 -4.47 9.31 42.49
CA LEU A 6 -5.48 10.37 42.38
C LEU A 6 -5.44 11.09 41.02
N ILE A 7 -4.26 11.29 40.43
CA ILE A 7 -4.12 11.92 39.11
C ILE A 7 -4.58 10.97 38.00
N LEU A 8 -4.33 9.66 38.13
CA LEU A 8 -4.82 8.65 37.18
C LEU A 8 -6.34 8.45 37.27
N GLY A 9 -6.90 8.52 38.49
CA GLY A 9 -8.35 8.50 38.71
C GLY A 9 -9.06 9.75 38.19
N ALA A 10 -8.45 10.93 38.30
CA ALA A 10 -8.98 12.19 37.77
C ALA A 10 -8.99 12.24 36.23
N LEU A 11 -8.04 11.59 35.55
CA LEU A 11 -8.02 11.48 34.08
C LEU A 11 -9.15 10.56 33.56
N LEU A 12 -9.54 9.54 34.33
CA LEU A 12 -10.69 8.68 34.06
C LEU A 12 -12.04 9.38 34.33
N LEU A 13 -12.13 10.20 35.38
CA LEU A 13 -13.34 10.98 35.72
C LEU A 13 -13.55 12.23 34.84
N GLY A 14 -12.48 12.81 34.29
CA GLY A 14 -12.55 13.95 33.36
C GLY A 14 -13.21 13.61 32.01
N ILE A 15 -13.22 12.32 31.63
CA ILE A 15 -13.95 11.84 30.44
C ILE A 15 -15.45 11.69 30.75
N VAL A 16 -15.81 11.47 32.02
CA VAL A 16 -17.22 11.28 32.46
C VAL A 16 -17.92 12.61 32.73
N LEU A 17 -17.22 13.66 33.16
CA LEU A 17 -17.87 14.88 33.68
C LEU A 17 -17.88 16.12 32.77
N VAL A 18 -17.23 16.08 31.59
CA VAL A 18 -17.38 17.16 30.58
C VAL A 18 -18.66 16.98 29.73
N ILE A 19 -19.38 15.88 29.89
CA ILE A 19 -20.67 15.60 29.21
C ILE A 19 -21.86 15.71 30.20
N GLY A 20 -21.69 16.51 31.25
CA GLY A 20 -22.76 16.79 32.20
C GLY A 20 -23.74 17.83 31.65
N GLY A 21 -24.79 17.39 30.94
CA GLY A 21 -25.97 18.23 30.74
C GLY A 21 -26.81 17.95 29.49
N CYS A 22 -27.32 16.74 29.30
CA CYS A 22 -28.57 16.45 28.58
C CYS A 22 -28.73 14.93 28.50
N LYS A 23 -29.71 14.35 29.24
CA LYS A 23 -30.20 12.96 29.15
C LYS A 23 -29.43 12.06 28.16
N VAL A 24 -28.22 11.64 28.54
CA VAL A 24 -27.42 10.74 27.71
C VAL A 24 -27.90 9.34 28.06
N GLN A 25 -28.67 8.76 27.14
CA GLN A 25 -28.97 7.33 27.13
C GLN A 25 -27.63 6.59 27.31
N GLU A 26 -27.44 5.88 28.43
CA GLU A 26 -26.21 5.12 28.71
C GLU A 26 -26.04 4.03 27.64
N LYS A 27 -25.37 4.37 26.54
CA LYS A 27 -24.97 3.41 25.52
C LYS A 27 -23.96 2.45 26.12
N SER A 28 -24.17 1.17 25.91
CA SER A 28 -23.20 0.14 26.28
C SER A 28 -21.83 0.45 25.67
N GLN A 29 -20.75 0.01 26.31
CA GLN A 29 -19.39 0.21 25.77
C GLN A 29 -19.27 -0.29 24.32
N LYS A 30 -20.00 -1.37 23.99
CA LYS A 30 -20.03 -1.93 22.64
C LYS A 30 -20.67 -0.98 21.62
N GLU A 31 -21.77 -0.32 21.97
CA GLU A 31 -22.44 0.66 21.09
C GLU A 31 -21.54 1.88 20.84
N GLN A 32 -20.84 2.37 21.86
CA GLN A 32 -19.88 3.47 21.71
C GLN A 32 -18.72 3.09 20.78
N MET A 33 -18.19 1.86 20.92
CA MET A 33 -17.14 1.37 20.02
C MET A 33 -17.63 1.23 18.57
N LEU A 34 -18.86 0.75 18.37
CA LEU A 34 -19.47 0.65 17.04
C LEU A 34 -19.64 2.02 16.39
N GLU A 35 -20.08 3.02 17.16
CA GLU A 35 -20.22 4.41 16.69
C GLU A 35 -18.87 4.98 16.23
N ILE A 36 -17.80 4.76 17.00
CA ILE A 36 -16.44 5.19 16.63
C ILE A 36 -15.98 4.48 15.36
N VAL A 37 -16.10 3.15 15.31
CA VAL A 37 -15.62 2.32 14.18
C VAL A 37 -16.36 2.62 12.88
N LYS A 38 -17.64 3.02 12.96
CA LYS A 38 -18.46 3.42 11.80
C LYS A 38 -18.35 4.89 11.42
N SER A 39 -17.60 5.69 12.17
CA SER A 39 -17.47 7.12 11.92
C SER A 39 -16.72 7.41 10.60
N ASP A 40 -16.99 8.59 10.01
CA ASP A 40 -16.25 9.07 8.84
C ASP A 40 -14.73 9.21 9.11
N GLU A 41 -14.35 9.50 10.35
CA GLU A 41 -12.93 9.55 10.74
C GLU A 41 -12.29 8.15 10.66
N ALA A 42 -12.96 7.13 11.19
CA ALA A 42 -12.51 5.74 11.10
C ALA A 42 -12.42 5.26 9.65
N LYS A 43 -13.42 5.60 8.83
CA LYS A 43 -13.39 5.34 7.39
C LYS A 43 -12.16 5.96 6.72
N LYS A 44 -11.89 7.26 6.96
CA LYS A 44 -10.69 7.95 6.42
C LYS A 44 -9.38 7.34 6.90
N VAL A 45 -9.34 6.80 8.11
CA VAL A 45 -8.16 6.11 8.64
C VAL A 45 -7.98 4.77 7.92
N LEU A 46 -9.03 3.96 7.78
CA LEU A 46 -8.99 2.68 7.06
C LEU A 46 -8.63 2.87 5.59
N ASP A 47 -9.27 3.80 4.89
CA ASP A 47 -9.01 4.07 3.48
C ASP A 47 -7.53 4.42 3.25
N ARG A 48 -6.91 5.19 4.16
CA ARG A 48 -5.48 5.51 4.10
C ARG A 48 -4.60 4.31 4.44
N THR A 49 -4.93 3.55 5.49
CA THR A 49 -4.17 2.34 5.86
C THR A 49 -4.17 1.32 4.73
N ILE A 50 -5.32 1.12 4.07
CA ILE A 50 -5.46 0.19 2.94
C ILE A 50 -4.69 0.70 1.73
N LYS A 51 -4.75 1.99 1.39
CA LYS A 51 -3.96 2.55 0.28
C LYS A 51 -2.45 2.52 0.52
N ASN A 52 -2.02 2.58 1.78
CA ASN A 52 -0.60 2.40 2.13
C ASN A 52 -0.16 0.94 2.00
N LEU A 53 -1.07 -0.01 2.22
CA LEU A 53 -0.82 -1.44 2.01
C LEU A 53 -0.80 -1.79 0.52
N GLU A 54 -1.74 -1.25 -0.24
CA GLU A 54 -1.86 -1.44 -1.69
C GLU A 54 -2.27 -0.12 -2.36
N PRO A 55 -1.38 0.53 -3.13
CA PRO A 55 -1.67 1.82 -3.77
C PRO A 55 -2.87 1.81 -4.72
N ASP A 56 -3.11 0.68 -5.39
CA ASP A 56 -4.22 0.50 -6.35
C ASP A 56 -5.55 0.10 -5.68
N ALA A 57 -5.62 0.09 -4.35
CA ALA A 57 -6.83 -0.26 -3.64
C ALA A 57 -8.01 0.65 -4.01
N PHE A 58 -9.22 0.08 -3.98
CA PHE A 58 -10.48 0.71 -4.40
C PHE A 58 -10.58 1.01 -5.91
N THR A 59 -9.76 0.34 -6.72
CA THR A 59 -9.84 0.37 -8.18
C THR A 59 -10.10 -1.02 -8.73
N SER A 60 -10.50 -1.13 -10.00
CA SER A 60 -10.66 -2.42 -10.69
C SER A 60 -9.36 -3.21 -10.82
N ASN A 61 -8.21 -2.54 -10.74
CA ASN A 61 -6.88 -3.14 -10.87
C ASN A 61 -6.28 -3.55 -9.52
N GLY A 62 -6.90 -3.17 -8.40
CA GLY A 62 -6.46 -3.54 -7.07
C GLY A 62 -6.96 -4.93 -6.64
N VAL A 63 -6.15 -5.62 -5.84
CA VAL A 63 -6.53 -6.81 -5.07
C VAL A 63 -7.60 -6.44 -4.05
N ILE A 64 -7.44 -5.32 -3.35
CA ILE A 64 -8.41 -4.78 -2.38
C ILE A 64 -9.33 -3.80 -3.10
N GLN A 65 -10.54 -4.23 -3.48
CA GLN A 65 -11.51 -3.41 -4.22
C GLN A 65 -12.57 -2.79 -3.30
N SER A 66 -12.93 -3.51 -2.24
CA SER A 66 -13.88 -3.06 -1.23
C SER A 66 -13.58 -3.67 0.13
N TYR A 67 -14.11 -3.07 1.19
CA TYR A 67 -14.15 -3.68 2.51
C TYR A 67 -15.49 -3.48 3.20
N GLU A 68 -15.77 -4.36 4.15
CA GLU A 68 -16.91 -4.27 5.06
C GLU A 68 -16.46 -4.50 6.50
N ILE A 69 -17.02 -3.77 7.45
CA ILE A 69 -16.70 -3.89 8.86
C ILE A 69 -17.46 -5.08 9.47
N ASP A 70 -16.73 -6.02 10.09
CA ASP A 70 -17.33 -7.06 10.92
C ASP A 70 -17.71 -6.48 12.29
N GLU A 71 -18.92 -5.96 12.41
CA GLU A 71 -19.44 -5.37 13.65
C GLU A 71 -19.38 -6.33 14.86
N LYS A 72 -19.46 -7.64 14.61
CA LYS A 72 -19.38 -8.65 15.67
C LYS A 72 -17.97 -8.79 16.23
N SER A 73 -16.96 -8.43 15.44
CA SER A 73 -15.56 -8.44 15.87
C SER A 73 -15.18 -7.23 16.72
N VAL A 74 -16.01 -6.18 16.75
CA VAL A 74 -15.72 -4.94 17.47
C VAL A 74 -15.67 -5.19 18.97
N LYS A 75 -14.49 -5.01 19.55
CA LYS A 75 -14.24 -5.24 20.98
C LYS A 75 -13.10 -4.38 21.50
N HIS A 76 -13.07 -4.18 22.82
CA HIS A 76 -11.98 -3.49 23.47
C HIS A 76 -10.68 -4.30 23.35
N ASN A 77 -9.57 -3.61 23.05
CA ASN A 77 -8.25 -4.20 23.15
C ASN A 77 -7.74 -4.09 24.60
N PRO A 78 -7.34 -5.17 25.28
CA PRO A 78 -6.82 -5.11 26.65
C PRO A 78 -5.62 -4.15 26.84
N MET A 79 -4.84 -3.92 25.77
CA MET A 79 -3.73 -2.95 25.77
C MET A 79 -4.18 -1.51 25.41
N GLY A 80 -5.47 -1.26 25.32
CA GLY A 80 -6.07 0.00 24.92
C GLY A 80 -6.46 0.06 23.44
N GLY A 81 -7.54 0.80 23.17
CA GLY A 81 -8.11 0.96 21.83
C GLY A 81 -9.26 -0.01 21.52
N ILE A 82 -9.64 -0.07 20.24
CA ILE A 82 -10.76 -0.84 19.71
C ILE A 82 -10.24 -1.79 18.64
N MET A 83 -10.35 -3.10 18.87
CA MET A 83 -10.10 -4.11 17.84
C MET A 83 -11.29 -4.20 16.90
N VAL A 84 -11.02 -4.29 15.61
CA VAL A 84 -12.02 -4.52 14.57
C VAL A 84 -11.41 -5.36 13.45
N ARG A 85 -12.22 -6.22 12.85
CA ARG A 85 -11.92 -6.90 11.60
C ARG A 85 -12.72 -6.26 10.47
N ILE A 86 -12.08 -6.09 9.32
CA ILE A 86 -12.75 -5.79 8.06
C ILE A 86 -12.58 -6.96 7.09
N TYR A 87 -13.63 -7.31 6.37
CA TYR A 87 -13.61 -8.30 5.28
C TYR A 87 -13.35 -7.60 3.96
N ILE A 88 -12.51 -8.18 3.13
CA ILE A 88 -12.11 -7.64 1.83
C ILE A 88 -12.94 -8.30 0.73
N ASN A 89 -13.44 -7.51 -0.22
CA ASN A 89 -14.19 -7.97 -1.38
C ASN A 89 -15.35 -8.93 -1.03
N ASN A 90 -16.01 -8.71 0.11
CA ASN A 90 -17.05 -9.58 0.66
C ASN A 90 -16.63 -11.06 0.85
N LYS A 91 -15.33 -11.32 1.10
CA LYS A 91 -14.78 -12.67 1.30
C LYS A 91 -14.30 -12.84 2.73
N LYS A 92 -14.91 -13.78 3.47
CA LYS A 92 -14.59 -14.00 4.90
C LYS A 92 -13.17 -14.49 5.18
N ASN A 93 -12.53 -15.14 4.22
CA ASN A 93 -11.14 -15.59 4.32
C ASN A 93 -10.13 -14.46 4.02
N LEU A 94 -10.57 -13.35 3.42
CA LEU A 94 -9.75 -12.17 3.16
C LEU A 94 -10.11 -11.10 4.19
N TYR A 95 -9.26 -10.89 5.18
CA TYR A 95 -9.56 -9.92 6.22
C TYR A 95 -8.32 -9.18 6.71
N ILE A 96 -8.57 -8.00 7.27
CA ILE A 96 -7.59 -7.19 7.98
C ILE A 96 -8.12 -6.96 9.40
N SER A 97 -7.35 -7.39 10.41
CA SER A 97 -7.61 -7.08 11.81
C SER A 97 -6.86 -5.81 12.18
N ASN A 98 -7.56 -4.78 12.63
CA ASN A 98 -7.01 -3.49 12.99
C ASN A 98 -7.28 -3.17 14.46
N THR A 99 -6.38 -2.40 15.08
CA THR A 99 -6.61 -1.77 16.38
C THR A 99 -6.66 -0.26 16.20
N PHE A 100 -7.85 0.32 16.41
CA PHE A 100 -8.02 1.76 16.47
C PHE A 100 -7.55 2.30 17.82
N SER A 101 -6.82 3.40 17.81
CA SER A 101 -6.42 4.15 19.01
C SER A 101 -6.41 5.65 18.74
N LYS A 102 -6.16 6.45 19.77
CA LYS A 102 -5.91 7.89 19.63
C LYS A 102 -4.42 8.16 19.78
N ASN A 103 -3.88 8.99 18.89
CA ASN A 103 -2.51 9.49 19.02
C ASN A 103 -2.43 10.57 20.13
N SER A 104 -1.23 11.13 20.36
CA SER A 104 -1.00 12.18 21.35
C SER A 104 -1.84 13.46 21.13
N SER A 105 -2.26 13.73 19.90
CA SER A 105 -3.17 14.84 19.55
C SER A 105 -4.66 14.50 19.70
N GLY A 106 -5.00 13.30 20.17
CA GLY A 106 -6.38 12.85 20.34
C GLY A 106 -7.08 12.39 19.05
N LYS A 107 -6.35 12.33 17.92
CA LYS A 107 -6.86 11.93 16.61
C LYS A 107 -6.86 10.42 16.44
N LEU A 108 -7.87 9.87 15.77
CA LEU A 108 -7.99 8.44 15.53
C LEU A 108 -6.90 7.94 14.56
N THR A 109 -6.32 6.79 14.87
CA THR A 109 -5.28 6.12 14.07
C THR A 109 -5.38 4.59 14.21
N ILE A 110 -4.68 3.85 13.34
CA ILE A 110 -4.42 2.42 13.55
C ILE A 110 -3.08 2.27 14.27
N SER A 111 -3.07 1.56 15.41
CA SER A 111 -1.85 1.23 16.16
C SER A 111 -1.33 -0.19 15.91
N GLY A 112 -2.15 -1.04 15.28
CA GLY A 112 -1.77 -2.40 14.91
C GLY A 112 -2.66 -2.93 13.81
N SER A 113 -2.07 -3.66 12.86
CA SER A 113 -2.78 -4.27 11.74
C SER A 113 -2.22 -5.66 11.46
N GLY A 114 -3.09 -6.60 11.09
CA GLY A 114 -2.72 -7.98 10.76
C GLY A 114 -3.61 -8.53 9.65
N LEU A 115 -2.99 -9.11 8.63
CA LEU A 115 -3.66 -9.66 7.46
C LEU A 115 -4.00 -11.14 7.66
N SER A 116 -5.07 -11.61 7.02
CA SER A 116 -5.27 -13.06 6.87
C SER A 116 -4.20 -13.68 5.99
N SER A 117 -3.84 -14.94 6.22
CA SER A 117 -2.83 -15.64 5.42
C SER A 117 -3.18 -15.65 3.92
N ASP A 118 -4.47 -15.78 3.60
CA ASP A 118 -4.95 -15.77 2.21
C ASP A 118 -4.78 -14.39 1.56
N LEU A 119 -5.05 -13.31 2.30
CA LEU A 119 -4.85 -11.95 1.79
C LEU A 119 -3.36 -11.65 1.58
N THR A 120 -2.49 -12.06 2.51
CA THR A 120 -1.02 -11.92 2.36
C THR A 120 -0.55 -12.62 1.08
N LYS A 121 -0.94 -13.88 0.85
CA LYS A 121 -0.55 -14.63 -0.34
C LYS A 121 -1.05 -13.99 -1.64
N LEU A 122 -2.26 -13.41 -1.62
CA LEU A 122 -2.80 -12.71 -2.80
C LEU A 122 -2.00 -11.46 -3.13
N LEU A 123 -1.68 -10.64 -2.13
CA LEU A 123 -0.88 -9.43 -2.32
C LEU A 123 0.54 -9.77 -2.80
N GLU A 124 1.20 -10.77 -2.21
CA GLU A 124 2.52 -11.23 -2.66
C GLU A 124 2.50 -11.77 -4.10
N LYS A 125 1.44 -12.48 -4.48
CA LYS A 125 1.28 -12.97 -5.86
C LYS A 125 1.13 -11.81 -6.83
N GLU A 126 0.30 -10.81 -6.49
CA GLU A 126 0.11 -9.63 -7.33
C GLU A 126 1.40 -8.83 -7.47
N GLU A 127 2.13 -8.62 -6.37
CA GLU A 127 3.43 -7.94 -6.39
C GLU A 127 4.44 -8.67 -7.28
N LYS A 128 4.51 -10.01 -7.19
CA LYS A 128 5.35 -10.84 -8.07
C LYS A 128 4.91 -10.78 -9.53
N MET A 129 3.61 -10.70 -9.82
CA MET A 129 3.12 -10.53 -11.20
C MET A 129 3.47 -9.14 -11.74
N LYS A 130 3.32 -8.08 -10.92
CA LYS A 130 3.73 -6.71 -11.26
C LYS A 130 5.25 -6.60 -11.46
N SER A 131 6.05 -7.28 -10.65
CA SER A 131 7.51 -7.32 -10.81
C SER A 131 7.96 -8.14 -12.03
N LYS A 132 7.14 -9.10 -12.49
CA LYS A 132 7.39 -9.96 -13.64
C LYS A 132 7.06 -9.28 -14.99
N ASN A 133 6.58 -8.04 -15.02
CA ASN A 133 6.20 -7.32 -16.24
C ASN A 133 7.38 -6.88 -17.15
N TYR A 134 8.50 -7.61 -17.15
CA TYR A 134 9.20 -8.13 -18.34
C TYR A 134 10.13 -9.23 -17.80
N THR A 135 10.03 -10.46 -18.29
CA THR A 135 11.02 -11.50 -17.95
C THR A 135 12.40 -11.09 -18.46
N GLU A 136 13.48 -11.48 -17.77
CA GLU A 136 14.85 -11.24 -18.27
C GLU A 136 15.04 -11.80 -19.69
N GLU A 137 14.31 -12.85 -20.03
CA GLU A 137 14.23 -13.42 -21.37
C GLU A 137 13.53 -12.48 -22.37
N GLU A 138 12.35 -11.92 -22.04
CA GLU A 138 11.69 -10.90 -22.89
C GLU A 138 12.54 -9.62 -23.01
N ARG A 139 13.19 -9.19 -21.93
CA ARG A 139 14.14 -8.05 -21.96
C ARG A 139 15.34 -8.34 -22.85
N MET A 140 15.87 -9.56 -22.77
CA MET A 140 16.99 -10.02 -23.58
C MET A 140 16.58 -10.28 -25.03
N ASN A 141 15.35 -10.70 -25.30
CA ASN A 141 14.83 -10.90 -26.64
C ASN A 141 14.54 -9.56 -27.33
N ILE A 142 14.02 -8.56 -26.61
CA ILE A 142 13.99 -7.17 -27.08
C ILE A 142 15.42 -6.71 -27.38
N ALA A 143 16.34 -6.77 -26.41
CA ALA A 143 17.74 -6.36 -26.65
C ALA A 143 18.46 -7.14 -27.77
N LYS A 144 18.04 -8.37 -28.08
CA LYS A 144 18.59 -9.21 -29.17
C LYS A 144 17.94 -8.94 -30.52
N GLU A 145 16.65 -8.56 -30.56
CA GLU A 145 15.98 -8.11 -31.78
C GLU A 145 16.52 -6.73 -32.24
N GLU A 146 17.18 -5.98 -31.35
CA GLU A 146 17.67 -4.62 -31.55
C GLU A 146 19.17 -4.49 -31.94
N TYR A 147 19.67 -5.29 -32.89
CA TYR A 147 20.86 -4.86 -33.68
C TYR A 147 20.47 -3.86 -34.79
N THR A 148 19.55 -2.94 -34.46
CA THR A 148 19.13 -1.82 -35.29
C THR A 148 19.65 -0.54 -34.67
N SER A 149 20.43 0.21 -35.42
CA SER A 149 20.91 1.54 -35.03
C SER A 149 19.73 2.44 -34.68
N TYR A 150 19.66 2.91 -33.43
CA TYR A 150 18.64 3.84 -32.98
C TYR A 150 19.07 5.29 -33.10
N VAL A 151 18.09 6.17 -33.33
CA VAL A 151 18.30 7.62 -33.38
C VAL A 151 17.67 8.30 -32.17
N VAL A 152 18.37 9.29 -31.63
CA VAL A 152 17.84 10.14 -30.55
C VAL A 152 16.51 10.74 -30.97
N GLY A 153 15.51 10.66 -30.09
CA GLY A 153 14.14 11.09 -30.35
C GLY A 153 13.21 10.02 -30.91
N GLN A 154 13.72 8.84 -31.28
CA GLN A 154 12.89 7.71 -31.68
C GLN A 154 12.02 7.24 -30.52
N LYS A 155 10.72 7.05 -30.80
CA LYS A 155 9.78 6.40 -29.88
C LYS A 155 9.86 4.90 -30.06
N LEU A 156 10.11 4.18 -28.98
CA LEU A 156 10.17 2.72 -28.99
C LEU A 156 8.80 2.18 -28.59
N THR A 157 8.31 1.22 -29.37
CA THR A 157 6.98 0.64 -29.20
C THR A 157 7.01 -0.87 -29.29
N ILE A 158 6.26 -1.54 -28.42
CA ILE A 158 6.05 -3.00 -28.45
C ILE A 158 4.60 -3.33 -28.82
N ASN A 159 4.31 -4.61 -29.03
CA ASN A 159 2.99 -5.12 -29.45
C ASN A 159 2.51 -4.45 -30.74
N GLU A 160 3.32 -4.51 -31.80
CA GLU A 160 3.00 -3.98 -33.13
C GLU A 160 2.66 -2.47 -33.12
N GLY A 161 3.30 -1.69 -32.26
CA GLY A 161 3.12 -0.24 -32.20
C GLY A 161 2.09 0.26 -31.19
N THR A 162 1.43 -0.64 -30.46
CA THR A 162 0.32 -0.27 -29.55
C THR A 162 0.78 0.29 -28.20
N VAL A 163 1.99 -0.07 -27.73
CA VAL A 163 2.48 0.35 -26.41
C VAL A 163 3.82 1.07 -26.55
N THR A 164 3.87 2.37 -26.20
CA THR A 164 5.13 3.14 -26.17
C THR A 164 5.90 2.88 -24.88
N ILE A 165 7.10 2.32 -24.98
CA ILE A 165 7.94 1.98 -23.81
C ILE A 165 8.82 3.16 -23.37
N GLY A 166 9.19 4.05 -24.29
CA GLY A 166 10.00 5.22 -23.98
C GLY A 166 10.47 5.97 -25.23
N THR A 167 11.32 6.96 -25.00
CA THR A 167 12.00 7.73 -26.05
C THR A 167 13.50 7.60 -25.87
N VAL A 168 14.23 7.36 -26.97
CA VAL A 168 15.69 7.35 -26.97
C VAL A 168 16.18 8.77 -26.69
N VAL A 169 16.95 8.93 -25.62
CA VAL A 169 17.51 10.24 -25.21
C VAL A 169 19.00 10.34 -25.47
N ASP A 170 19.71 9.22 -25.55
CA ASP A 170 21.13 9.20 -25.86
C ASP A 170 21.54 7.87 -26.50
N VAL A 171 22.60 7.91 -27.30
CA VAL A 171 23.21 6.74 -27.95
C VAL A 171 24.72 6.89 -27.83
N ILE A 172 25.36 5.95 -27.12
CA ILE A 172 26.78 5.95 -26.82
C ILE A 172 27.43 4.82 -27.60
N ASP A 173 28.27 5.21 -28.55
CA ASP A 173 29.06 4.33 -29.41
C ASP A 173 30.55 4.51 -29.09
N GLN A 174 31.20 3.42 -28.69
CA GLN A 174 32.66 3.36 -28.50
C GLN A 174 33.23 2.25 -29.41
N PRO A 175 33.62 2.59 -30.65
CA PRO A 175 34.05 1.61 -31.64
C PRO A 175 35.40 0.96 -31.30
N ASP A 176 36.20 1.61 -30.45
CA ASP A 176 37.48 1.13 -29.93
C ASP A 176 37.34 -0.08 -28.99
N ASN A 177 36.23 -0.19 -28.28
CA ASN A 177 35.95 -1.32 -27.38
C ASN A 177 34.65 -2.08 -27.72
N GLY A 178 33.97 -1.69 -28.79
CA GLY A 178 32.75 -2.33 -29.27
C GLY A 178 31.52 -2.10 -28.37
N LEU A 179 31.51 -1.05 -27.54
CA LEU A 179 30.35 -0.70 -26.72
C LEU A 179 29.32 0.06 -27.56
N HIS A 180 28.10 -0.48 -27.60
CA HIS A 180 26.91 0.24 -28.06
C HIS A 180 25.92 0.33 -26.91
N MET A 181 25.50 1.53 -26.53
CA MET A 181 24.60 1.73 -25.39
C MET A 181 23.52 2.75 -25.74
N THR A 182 22.26 2.36 -25.62
CA THR A 182 21.12 3.26 -25.85
C THR A 182 20.47 3.61 -24.51
N VAL A 183 20.31 4.91 -24.24
CA VAL A 183 19.66 5.41 -23.04
C VAL A 183 18.20 5.75 -23.36
N ILE A 184 17.28 5.10 -22.64
CA ILE A 184 15.83 5.24 -22.88
C ILE A 184 15.19 5.92 -21.67
N ARG A 185 14.40 6.96 -21.95
CA ARG A 185 13.59 7.65 -20.94
C ARG A 185 12.13 7.20 -21.06
N SER A 186 11.63 6.54 -20.02
CA SER A 186 10.22 6.19 -19.87
C SER A 186 9.48 7.20 -19.00
N GLN A 187 8.14 7.17 -19.01
CA GLN A 187 7.31 8.05 -18.16
C GLN A 187 7.46 7.74 -16.67
N THR A 188 7.93 6.54 -16.33
CA THR A 188 7.97 6.06 -14.94
C THR A 188 9.41 5.96 -14.38
N PHE A 189 10.45 5.73 -15.20
CA PHE A 189 11.86 5.63 -14.77
C PHE A 189 12.86 5.93 -15.92
N ILE A 190 14.11 6.29 -15.57
CA ILE A 190 15.27 6.31 -16.48
C ILE A 190 16.07 5.02 -16.23
N LEU A 191 16.22 4.16 -17.25
CA LEU A 191 17.04 2.94 -17.14
C LEU A 191 18.19 3.02 -18.16
N PRO A 192 19.46 3.01 -17.72
CA PRO A 192 20.58 2.78 -18.64
C PRO A 192 20.62 1.30 -19.03
N TYR A 193 20.47 0.98 -20.32
CA TYR A 193 20.62 -0.38 -20.84
C TYR A 193 21.97 -0.51 -21.55
N LYS A 194 22.89 -1.28 -20.98
CA LYS A 194 24.21 -1.58 -21.58
C LYS A 194 24.10 -2.80 -22.50
N ILE A 195 24.40 -2.64 -23.78
CA ILE A 195 24.45 -3.73 -24.76
C ILE A 195 25.89 -3.87 -25.26
N SER A 196 26.71 -4.59 -24.50
CA SER A 196 28.02 -5.01 -24.99
C SER A 196 28.38 -6.38 -24.44
N ASN A 197 28.82 -7.25 -25.34
CA ASN A 197 29.33 -8.60 -25.08
C ASN A 197 30.69 -8.63 -24.33
N SER A 198 31.10 -7.54 -23.69
CA SER A 198 32.35 -7.48 -22.92
C SER A 198 32.23 -6.58 -21.69
N ALA A 199 31.50 -7.03 -20.67
CA ALA A 199 31.93 -6.97 -19.27
C ALA A 199 30.85 -7.55 -18.35
N TYR A 200 31.13 -8.73 -17.82
CA TYR A 200 30.61 -9.18 -16.53
C TYR A 200 30.96 -8.10 -15.48
N PHE A 201 29.97 -7.55 -14.80
CA PHE A 201 30.20 -6.95 -13.47
C PHE A 201 29.94 -8.05 -12.44
N ILE A 202 31.04 -8.58 -11.90
CA ILE A 202 31.03 -9.23 -10.59
C ILE A 202 30.87 -8.10 -9.58
N VAL A 203 29.79 -8.14 -8.78
CA VAL A 203 29.73 -7.45 -7.49
C VAL A 203 29.90 -8.50 -6.42
#